data_AF-A0A0C3E3V3-F1
#
_entry.id   AF-A0A0C3E3V3-F1
#
_cell.length_a   1.000
_cell.length_b   1.000
_cell.length_c   1.000
_cell.angle_alpha   90.00
_cell.angle_beta   90.00
_cell.angle_gamma   90.00
#
_symmetry.space_group_name_H-M   'P 1'
#
loop_
_entity.id
_entity.type
_entity.pdbx_description
1 polymer ?
#
loop_
_entity_poly.entity_id
_entity_poly.type
_entity_poly.pdbx_seq_one_letter_code
_entity_poly.pdbx_strand_id
1 'polypeptide(L)'
;MIHGPPGTGKTTVIAAAVTSLHLADHERSVWIAAQSNVAVKNIAEKLCDVGFHDFKLLVSKDFHFDWHEHLYGDILQANFIRSDNFNKDIVGAARQLLDARVILCTLTMLSNPSIAAYTRIAPVHTVMFDEASQIEVGDYIPVIHRFSSTLRKFVFIGDNKQHRLPCVIGDFISQNVYHGQLTTCHNITDRKACRFIDVKGGNEVKQGHSWVNRGEAMIVCRLARLYEDRNKSYRIITPYDAQRTAIEVGLKNASLRWANRVFNVDSFQGNESDHIIVSVVRSRNIGFLQNERRTNVMLTRCKQSMIICTSRAFMSSAQASRTLIGRLAASLGPGAWIEGRNVLNGNLS
;
A
#
# COMPACT_ATOMS: atom_id res chain seq x y z
N MET A 1 0.79 -21.25 12.49
CA MET A 1 0.96 -19.79 12.38
C MET A 1 2.36 -19.54 11.86
N ILE A 2 2.50 -18.81 10.75
CA ILE A 2 3.81 -18.41 10.21
C ILE A 2 3.98 -16.93 10.53
N HIS A 3 5.03 -16.62 11.28
CA HIS A 3 5.35 -15.28 11.75
C HIS A 3 6.58 -14.79 10.99
N GLY A 4 6.51 -13.61 10.35
CA GLY A 4 7.66 -13.03 9.67
C GLY A 4 7.48 -11.55 9.32
N PRO A 5 8.41 -10.65 9.61
CA PRO A 5 8.13 -9.21 9.44
C PRO A 5 7.90 -8.68 8.02
N PRO A 6 7.37 -7.46 7.82
CA PRO A 6 7.25 -6.83 6.51
C PRO A 6 8.63 -6.79 5.84
N GLY A 7 8.72 -7.33 4.62
CA GLY A 7 9.98 -7.46 3.90
C GLY A 7 10.81 -8.72 4.21
N THR A 8 10.41 -9.61 5.13
CA THR A 8 11.17 -10.84 5.45
C THR A 8 10.80 -12.06 4.61
N GLY A 9 10.24 -11.85 3.42
CA GLY A 9 9.90 -12.95 2.52
C GLY A 9 8.72 -13.82 2.95
N LYS A 10 7.76 -13.31 3.75
CA LYS A 10 6.50 -14.03 4.04
C LYS A 10 5.82 -14.54 2.76
N THR A 11 5.74 -13.68 1.75
CA THR A 11 5.19 -14.04 0.44
C THR A 11 6.04 -15.11 -0.25
N THR A 12 7.36 -15.11 -0.05
CA THR A 12 8.25 -16.19 -0.49
C THR A 12 7.98 -17.49 0.26
N VAL A 13 7.67 -17.44 1.55
CA VAL A 13 7.25 -18.61 2.34
C VAL A 13 5.89 -19.13 1.87
N ILE A 14 4.94 -18.24 1.56
CA ILE A 14 3.65 -18.62 0.94
C ILE A 14 3.92 -19.36 -0.36
N ALA A 15 4.72 -18.77 -1.26
CA ALA A 15 5.02 -19.38 -2.54
C ALA A 15 5.69 -20.76 -2.37
N ALA A 16 6.72 -20.86 -1.54
CA ALA A 16 7.39 -22.14 -1.26
C ALA A 16 6.46 -23.20 -0.64
N ALA A 17 5.58 -22.79 0.29
CA ALA A 17 4.62 -23.69 0.92
C ALA A 17 3.56 -24.18 -0.09
N VAL A 18 3.06 -23.29 -0.94
CA VAL A 18 2.10 -23.61 -1.99
C VAL A 18 2.71 -24.57 -3.00
N THR A 19 3.91 -24.27 -3.51
CA THR A 19 4.62 -25.15 -4.44
C THR A 19 4.86 -26.53 -3.82
N SER A 20 5.29 -26.58 -2.55
CA SER A 20 5.53 -27.86 -1.86
C SER A 20 4.25 -28.67 -1.64
N LEU A 21 3.15 -28.00 -1.25
CA LEU A 21 1.86 -28.67 -1.05
C LEU A 21 1.28 -29.19 -2.36
N HIS A 22 1.40 -28.42 -3.44
CA HIS A 22 0.92 -28.79 -4.76
C HIS A 22 1.73 -29.97 -5.33
N LEU A 23 3.06 -29.96 -5.20
CA LEU A 23 3.93 -31.07 -5.63
C LEU A 23 3.70 -32.36 -4.83
N ALA A 24 3.30 -32.25 -3.56
CA ALA A 24 3.01 -33.41 -2.72
C ALA A 24 1.67 -34.06 -3.07
N ASP A 25 0.69 -33.28 -3.54
CA ASP A 25 -0.69 -33.71 -3.74
C ASP A 25 -1.40 -32.73 -4.70
N HIS A 26 -1.41 -33.05 -6.00
CA HIS A 26 -2.00 -32.18 -7.03
C HIS A 26 -3.52 -32.03 -6.91
N GLU A 27 -4.21 -32.95 -6.21
CA GLU A 27 -5.64 -32.85 -5.92
C GLU A 27 -5.92 -31.94 -4.71
N ARG A 28 -4.89 -31.60 -3.93
CA ARG A 28 -5.04 -30.73 -2.77
C ARG A 28 -5.31 -29.30 -3.20
N SER A 29 -6.54 -28.89 -2.91
CA SER A 29 -6.97 -27.51 -3.10
C SER A 29 -6.46 -26.59 -1.97
N VAL A 30 -5.75 -25.55 -2.35
CA VAL A 30 -5.18 -24.53 -1.47
C VAL A 30 -5.76 -23.18 -1.84
N TRP A 31 -6.45 -22.55 -0.90
CA TRP A 31 -6.98 -21.21 -1.06
C TRP A 31 -6.09 -20.22 -0.31
N ILE A 32 -5.70 -19.14 -0.96
CA ILE A 32 -4.90 -18.07 -0.36
C ILE A 32 -5.74 -16.80 -0.36
N ALA A 33 -5.98 -16.28 0.84
CA ALA A 33 -6.80 -15.11 1.05
C ALA A 33 -6.03 -13.99 1.76
N ALA A 34 -6.40 -12.74 1.47
CA ALA A 34 -5.92 -11.57 2.20
C ALA A 34 -7.03 -10.53 2.34
N GLN A 35 -6.82 -9.52 3.19
CA GLN A 35 -7.82 -8.45 3.40
C GLN A 35 -7.99 -7.55 2.16
N SER A 36 -6.91 -7.31 1.42
CA SER A 36 -6.89 -6.39 0.29
C SER A 36 -6.49 -7.08 -1.02
N ASN A 37 -7.07 -6.63 -2.14
CA ASN A 37 -6.69 -7.14 -3.46
C ASN A 37 -5.20 -6.90 -3.79
N VAL A 38 -4.59 -5.86 -3.21
CA VAL A 38 -3.16 -5.59 -3.39
C VAL A 38 -2.30 -6.64 -2.71
N ALA A 39 -2.65 -7.08 -1.50
CA ALA A 39 -1.96 -8.19 -0.85
C ALA A 39 -2.08 -9.47 -1.68
N VAL A 40 -3.29 -9.77 -2.19
CA VAL A 40 -3.51 -10.92 -3.08
C VAL A 40 -2.69 -10.83 -4.37
N LYS A 41 -2.61 -9.64 -5.00
CA LYS A 41 -1.78 -9.38 -6.18
C LYS A 41 -0.30 -9.67 -5.89
N ASN A 42 0.23 -9.15 -4.79
CA ASN A 42 1.64 -9.33 -4.44
C ASN A 42 1.98 -10.82 -4.28
N ILE A 43 1.05 -11.62 -3.75
CA ILE A 43 1.21 -13.08 -3.66
C ILE A 43 1.23 -13.69 -5.07
N ALA A 44 0.30 -13.30 -5.95
CA ALA A 44 0.25 -13.79 -7.33
C ALA A 44 1.54 -13.47 -8.10
N GLU A 45 2.06 -12.24 -7.98
CA GLU A 45 3.35 -11.84 -8.57
C GLU A 45 4.49 -12.68 -8.02
N LYS A 46 4.51 -12.94 -6.71
CA LYS A 46 5.54 -13.78 -6.10
C LYS A 46 5.49 -15.23 -6.55
N LEU A 47 4.30 -15.80 -6.79
CA LEU A 47 4.14 -17.12 -7.38
C LEU A 47 4.73 -17.16 -8.79
N CYS A 48 4.42 -16.15 -9.61
CA CYS A 48 5.02 -16.02 -10.94
C CYS A 48 6.55 -15.88 -10.89
N ASP A 49 7.10 -15.08 -9.97
CA ASP A 49 8.56 -14.91 -9.81
C ASP A 49 9.28 -16.22 -9.51
N VAL A 50 8.62 -17.17 -8.82
CA VAL A 50 9.19 -18.48 -8.51
C VAL A 50 8.80 -19.55 -9.54
N GLY A 51 8.20 -19.16 -10.66
CA GLY A 51 7.80 -20.05 -11.76
C GLY A 51 6.53 -20.87 -11.50
N PHE A 52 5.74 -20.54 -10.47
CA PHE A 52 4.48 -21.20 -10.20
C PHE A 52 3.33 -20.46 -10.91
N HIS A 53 2.80 -21.06 -11.98
CA HIS A 53 1.74 -20.47 -12.81
C HIS A 53 0.40 -21.19 -12.71
N ASP A 54 0.34 -22.34 -12.04
CA ASP A 54 -0.89 -23.12 -11.87
C ASP A 54 -1.76 -22.59 -10.71
N PHE A 55 -2.27 -21.37 -10.88
CA PHE A 55 -3.20 -20.76 -9.94
C PHE A 55 -4.28 -19.96 -10.66
N LYS A 56 -5.40 -19.71 -9.98
CA LYS A 56 -6.42 -18.74 -10.43
C LYS A 56 -6.67 -17.66 -9.40
N LEU A 57 -6.83 -16.44 -9.89
CA LEU A 57 -7.08 -15.24 -9.10
C LEU A 57 -8.54 -14.80 -9.29
N LEU A 58 -9.35 -14.93 -8.23
CA LEU A 58 -10.77 -14.56 -8.21
C LEU A 58 -10.95 -13.16 -7.62
N VAL A 59 -11.53 -12.23 -8.38
CA VAL A 59 -11.62 -10.80 -8.01
C VAL A 59 -13.03 -10.25 -8.19
N SER A 60 -13.45 -9.34 -7.30
CA SER A 60 -14.78 -8.72 -7.39
C SER A 60 -14.85 -7.71 -8.53
N LYS A 61 -16.01 -7.63 -9.21
CA LYS A 61 -16.30 -6.60 -10.22
C LYS A 61 -16.23 -5.18 -9.65
N ASP A 62 -16.59 -5.03 -8.37
CA ASP A 62 -16.63 -3.73 -7.68
C ASP A 62 -15.23 -3.27 -7.27
N PHE A 63 -14.20 -4.06 -7.59
CA PHE A 63 -12.84 -3.58 -7.63
C PHE A 63 -12.66 -2.64 -8.84
N HIS A 64 -13.30 -1.47 -8.76
CA HIS A 64 -13.39 -0.51 -9.84
C HIS A 64 -12.28 0.56 -9.73
N PHE A 65 -11.54 0.71 -10.84
CA PHE A 65 -10.80 1.91 -11.31
C PHE A 65 -9.42 2.31 -10.74
N ASP A 66 -8.87 1.69 -9.69
CA ASP A 66 -7.43 1.84 -9.35
C ASP A 66 -6.55 0.75 -10.01
N TRP A 67 -7.16 -0.11 -10.82
CA TRP A 67 -6.56 -1.25 -11.50
C TRP A 67 -6.20 -0.87 -12.94
N HIS A 68 -4.97 -0.43 -13.15
CA HIS A 68 -4.43 -0.32 -14.49
C HIS A 68 -4.20 -1.74 -15.05
N GLU A 69 -5.02 -2.18 -16.02
CA GLU A 69 -4.86 -3.48 -16.70
C GLU A 69 -3.44 -3.70 -17.26
N HIS A 70 -2.75 -2.61 -17.60
CA HIS A 70 -1.36 -2.63 -18.08
C HIS A 70 -0.30 -2.94 -17.01
N LEU A 71 -0.66 -3.02 -15.72
CA LEU A 71 0.26 -3.38 -14.63
C LEU A 71 0.26 -4.87 -14.29
N TYR A 72 -0.56 -5.67 -14.95
CA TYR A 72 -0.54 -7.11 -14.87
C TYR A 72 0.20 -7.60 -16.12
N GLY A 73 1.42 -8.11 -15.94
CA GLY A 73 2.09 -8.80 -17.03
C GLY A 73 1.20 -9.91 -17.60
N ASP A 74 1.41 -10.27 -18.86
CA ASP A 74 0.54 -11.19 -19.64
C ASP A 74 0.13 -12.45 -18.87
N ILE A 75 1.02 -12.97 -18.03
CA ILE A 75 0.82 -14.16 -17.18
C ILE A 75 -0.31 -13.97 -16.16
N LEU A 76 -0.38 -12.82 -15.49
CA LEU A 76 -1.41 -12.57 -14.49
C LEU A 76 -2.79 -12.41 -15.13
N GLN A 77 -2.86 -11.85 -16.34
CA GLN A 77 -4.11 -11.72 -17.08
C GLN A 77 -4.69 -13.09 -17.45
N ALA A 78 -3.84 -14.07 -17.80
CA ALA A 78 -4.27 -15.43 -18.13
C ALA A 78 -4.84 -16.23 -16.93
N ASN A 79 -4.49 -15.84 -15.71
CA ASN A 79 -4.92 -16.51 -14.47
C ASN A 79 -6.04 -15.79 -13.73
N PHE A 80 -6.54 -14.70 -14.27
CA PHE A 80 -7.49 -13.82 -13.61
C PHE A 80 -8.94 -14.10 -14.03
N ILE A 81 -9.85 -14.16 -13.04
CA ILE A 81 -11.29 -14.35 -13.27
C ILE A 81 -12.05 -13.31 -12.43
N ARG A 82 -12.86 -12.49 -13.09
CA ARG A 82 -13.70 -11.49 -12.43
C ARG A 82 -15.07 -12.04 -12.06
N SER A 83 -15.63 -11.54 -10.97
CA SER A 83 -16.89 -12.03 -10.42
C SER A 83 -18.11 -11.81 -11.32
N ASP A 84 -18.07 -10.82 -12.21
CA ASP A 84 -19.07 -10.61 -13.26
C ASP A 84 -19.00 -11.67 -14.37
N ASN A 85 -17.85 -12.32 -14.53
CA ASN A 85 -17.61 -13.41 -15.48
C ASN A 85 -17.68 -14.80 -14.83
N PHE A 86 -18.04 -14.90 -13.54
CA PHE A 86 -18.11 -16.19 -12.88
C PHE A 86 -19.21 -17.05 -13.46
N ASN A 87 -18.83 -18.22 -13.98
CA ASN A 87 -19.82 -19.20 -14.33
C ASN A 87 -20.44 -19.85 -13.08
N LYS A 88 -21.77 -20.00 -13.11
CA LYS A 88 -22.58 -20.61 -12.05
C LYS A 88 -22.67 -22.12 -12.17
N ASP A 89 -22.41 -22.66 -13.36
CA ASP A 89 -22.42 -24.10 -13.61
C ASP A 89 -21.01 -24.71 -13.42
N ILE A 90 -20.98 -26.00 -13.05
CA ILE A 90 -19.73 -26.71 -12.73
C ILE A 90 -18.85 -26.86 -13.97
N VAL A 91 -19.43 -27.08 -15.16
CA VAL A 91 -18.67 -27.32 -16.39
C VAL A 91 -17.96 -26.03 -16.81
N GLY A 92 -18.67 -24.91 -16.79
CA GLY A 92 -18.13 -23.59 -17.08
C GLY A 92 -17.07 -23.17 -16.08
N ALA A 93 -17.32 -23.35 -14.78
CA ALA A 93 -16.33 -23.04 -13.76
C ALA A 93 -15.08 -23.93 -13.88
N ALA A 94 -15.22 -25.21 -14.25
CA ALA A 94 -14.08 -26.11 -14.47
C ALA A 94 -13.23 -25.65 -15.66
N ARG A 95 -13.86 -25.22 -16.76
CA ARG A 95 -13.16 -24.62 -17.90
C ARG A 95 -12.42 -23.34 -17.54
N GLN A 96 -12.97 -22.53 -16.64
CA GLN A 96 -12.30 -21.31 -16.18
C GLN A 96 -11.14 -21.62 -15.23
N LEU A 97 -11.22 -22.69 -14.44
CA LEU A 97 -10.15 -23.12 -13.54
C LEU A 97 -8.99 -23.80 -14.26
N LEU A 98 -9.22 -24.53 -15.36
CA LEU A 98 -8.19 -25.32 -16.06
C LEU A 98 -7.43 -26.24 -15.09
N ASP A 99 -8.16 -26.97 -14.26
CA ASP A 99 -7.66 -27.88 -13.22
C ASP A 99 -6.87 -27.24 -12.06
N ALA A 100 -6.65 -25.91 -12.10
CA ALA A 100 -5.93 -25.20 -11.04
C ALA A 100 -6.56 -25.45 -9.67
N ARG A 101 -5.75 -25.96 -8.74
CA ARG A 101 -6.14 -26.22 -7.34
C ARG A 101 -5.65 -25.16 -6.37
N VAL A 102 -4.84 -24.21 -6.84
CA VAL A 102 -4.41 -23.05 -6.05
C VAL A 102 -5.25 -21.84 -6.43
N ILE A 103 -6.05 -21.34 -5.49
CA ILE A 103 -6.97 -20.22 -5.72
C ILE A 103 -6.60 -19.03 -4.83
N LEU A 104 -6.43 -17.87 -5.43
CA LEU A 104 -6.13 -16.60 -4.75
C LEU A 104 -7.37 -15.71 -4.78
N CYS A 105 -7.75 -15.12 -3.65
CA CYS A 105 -8.86 -14.17 -3.60
C CYS A 105 -8.81 -13.28 -2.35
N THR A 106 -9.69 -12.29 -2.21
CA THR A 106 -9.85 -11.59 -0.93
C THR A 106 -10.67 -12.41 0.05
N LEU A 107 -10.53 -12.14 1.36
CA LEU A 107 -11.39 -12.75 2.38
C LEU A 107 -12.88 -12.54 2.07
N THR A 108 -13.26 -11.35 1.62
CA THR A 108 -14.63 -11.03 1.20
C THR A 108 -15.11 -11.87 0.02
N MET A 109 -14.22 -12.20 -0.93
CA MET A 109 -14.56 -13.07 -2.07
C MET A 109 -14.77 -14.52 -1.62
N LEU A 110 -14.00 -14.99 -0.64
CA LEU A 110 -14.15 -16.32 -0.06
C LEU A 110 -15.55 -16.51 0.57
N SER A 111 -16.15 -15.42 1.07
CA SER A 111 -17.52 -15.40 1.59
C SER A 111 -18.59 -15.15 0.52
N ASN A 112 -18.22 -14.86 -0.73
CA ASN A 112 -19.17 -14.55 -1.79
C ASN A 112 -19.92 -15.81 -2.28
N PRO A 113 -21.26 -15.85 -2.28
CA PRO A 113 -22.02 -17.00 -2.80
C PRO A 113 -21.67 -17.41 -4.24
N SER A 114 -21.23 -16.46 -5.08
CA SER A 114 -20.92 -16.71 -6.50
C SER A 114 -19.78 -17.70 -6.74
N ILE A 115 -18.89 -17.92 -5.75
CA ILE A 115 -17.80 -18.90 -5.90
C ILE A 115 -18.25 -20.35 -5.69
N ALA A 116 -19.54 -20.62 -5.45
CA ALA A 116 -20.03 -21.95 -5.10
C ALA A 116 -19.59 -23.05 -6.10
N ALA A 117 -19.71 -22.80 -7.41
CA ALA A 117 -19.28 -23.74 -8.45
C ALA A 117 -17.77 -24.04 -8.37
N TYR A 118 -16.95 -22.99 -8.21
CA TYR A 118 -15.51 -23.09 -8.04
C TYR A 118 -15.12 -23.90 -6.80
N THR A 119 -15.78 -23.66 -5.66
CA THR A 119 -15.51 -24.39 -4.41
C THR A 119 -15.96 -25.86 -4.45
N ARG A 120 -16.75 -26.27 -5.45
CA ARG A 120 -17.05 -27.69 -5.69
C ARG A 120 -15.94 -28.38 -6.49
N ILE A 121 -15.29 -27.64 -7.39
CA ILE A 121 -14.19 -28.15 -8.23
C ILE A 121 -12.87 -28.11 -7.46
N ALA A 122 -12.60 -27.02 -6.75
CA ALA A 122 -11.46 -26.85 -5.85
C ALA A 122 -11.96 -26.67 -4.40
N PRO A 123 -12.31 -27.76 -3.69
CA PRO A 123 -12.81 -27.69 -2.31
C PRO A 123 -11.87 -26.95 -1.37
N VAL A 124 -12.43 -26.15 -0.48
CA VAL A 124 -11.63 -25.34 0.46
C VAL A 124 -11.07 -26.22 1.58
N HIS A 125 -9.98 -26.96 1.31
CA HIS A 125 -9.35 -27.85 2.29
C HIS A 125 -8.33 -27.14 3.19
N THR A 126 -7.49 -26.32 2.57
CA THR A 126 -6.51 -25.48 3.26
C THR A 126 -6.76 -24.03 2.88
N VAL A 127 -6.87 -23.15 3.87
CA VAL A 127 -6.87 -21.70 3.64
C VAL A 127 -5.65 -21.07 4.29
N MET A 128 -4.86 -20.35 3.50
CA MET A 128 -3.77 -19.52 3.95
C MET A 128 -4.21 -18.05 3.96
N PHE A 129 -4.08 -17.37 5.09
CA PHE A 129 -4.35 -15.94 5.20
C PHE A 129 -3.04 -15.19 5.27
N ASP A 130 -2.73 -14.37 4.26
CA ASP A 130 -1.65 -13.39 4.35
C ASP A 130 -2.14 -12.10 5.03
N GLU A 131 -1.21 -11.40 5.68
CA GLU A 131 -1.51 -10.23 6.52
C GLU A 131 -2.63 -10.51 7.53
N ALA A 132 -2.69 -11.73 8.07
CA ALA A 132 -3.74 -12.16 8.99
C ALA A 132 -3.89 -11.25 10.22
N SER A 133 -2.81 -10.57 10.63
CA SER A 133 -2.83 -9.59 11.72
C SER A 133 -3.66 -8.32 11.42
N GLN A 134 -4.05 -8.09 10.16
CA GLN A 134 -4.87 -6.94 9.76
C GLN A 134 -6.37 -7.27 9.67
N ILE A 135 -6.75 -8.53 9.84
CA ILE A 135 -8.12 -9.01 9.72
C ILE A 135 -8.70 -9.22 11.12
N GLU A 136 -9.91 -8.72 11.37
CA GLU A 136 -10.55 -8.93 12.65
C GLU A 136 -11.02 -10.39 12.80
N VAL A 137 -11.00 -10.92 14.02
CA VAL A 137 -11.37 -12.32 14.26
C VAL A 137 -12.79 -12.64 13.76
N GLY A 138 -13.71 -11.67 13.87
CA GLY A 138 -15.09 -11.79 13.39
C GLY A 138 -15.20 -12.01 11.88
N ASP A 139 -14.25 -11.51 11.09
CA ASP A 139 -14.27 -11.63 9.63
C ASP A 139 -13.96 -13.06 9.14
N TYR A 140 -13.34 -13.90 9.99
CA TYR A 140 -13.08 -15.30 9.66
C TYR A 140 -14.30 -16.20 9.86
N ILE A 141 -15.24 -15.80 10.72
CA ILE A 141 -16.39 -16.63 11.11
C ILE A 141 -17.23 -17.08 9.91
N PRO A 142 -17.57 -16.20 8.93
CA PRO A 142 -18.34 -16.62 7.76
C PRO A 142 -17.67 -17.72 6.93
N VAL A 143 -16.33 -17.67 6.81
CA VAL A 143 -15.55 -18.67 6.08
C VAL A 143 -15.57 -20.01 6.82
N ILE A 144 -15.30 -19.99 8.12
CA ILE A 144 -15.31 -21.19 8.97
C ILE A 144 -16.67 -21.88 8.88
N HIS A 145 -17.75 -21.11 9.03
CA HIS A 145 -19.10 -21.65 8.98
C HIS A 145 -19.42 -22.23 7.60
N ARG A 146 -19.13 -21.48 6.52
CA ARG A 146 -19.44 -21.88 5.15
C ARG A 146 -18.72 -23.15 4.70
N PHE A 147 -17.47 -23.32 5.09
CA PHE A 147 -16.64 -24.46 4.66
C PHE A 147 -16.40 -25.48 5.77
N SER A 148 -17.21 -25.48 6.82
CA SER A 148 -17.08 -26.36 7.99
C SER A 148 -16.98 -27.86 7.64
N SER A 149 -17.57 -28.30 6.53
CA SER A 149 -17.53 -29.69 6.07
C SER A 149 -16.28 -30.07 5.26
N THR A 150 -15.58 -29.11 4.67
CA THR A 150 -14.44 -29.37 3.76
C THR A 150 -13.11 -28.83 4.30
N LEU A 151 -13.16 -27.81 5.14
CA LEU A 151 -12.01 -27.10 5.67
C LEU A 151 -11.31 -27.90 6.75
N ARG A 152 -10.04 -28.24 6.48
CA ARG A 152 -9.20 -29.08 7.35
C ARG A 152 -8.08 -28.29 8.02
N LYS A 153 -7.65 -27.18 7.40
CA LYS A 153 -6.47 -26.44 7.89
C LYS A 153 -6.60 -24.94 7.63
N PHE A 154 -6.39 -24.16 8.69
CA PHE A 154 -6.10 -22.73 8.62
C PHE A 154 -4.59 -22.49 8.78
N VAL A 155 -4.04 -21.65 7.92
CA VAL A 155 -2.67 -21.15 8.04
C VAL A 155 -2.73 -19.64 8.10
N PHE A 156 -2.49 -19.09 9.29
CA PHE A 156 -2.34 -17.64 9.45
C PHE A 156 -0.90 -17.24 9.22
N ILE A 157 -0.71 -16.29 8.32
CA ILE A 157 0.56 -15.73 7.90
C ILE A 157 0.47 -14.23 8.11
N GLY A 158 1.40 -13.70 8.88
CA GLY A 158 1.38 -12.30 9.25
C GLY A 158 2.49 -11.99 10.22
N ASP A 159 2.68 -10.72 10.47
CA ASP A 159 3.51 -10.28 11.58
C ASP A 159 2.88 -9.03 12.14
N ASN A 160 2.77 -9.03 13.46
CA ASN A 160 2.43 -7.85 14.21
C ASN A 160 3.61 -6.87 14.29
N LYS A 161 4.79 -7.15 13.73
CA LYS A 161 5.97 -6.28 13.71
C LYS A 161 6.09 -5.55 12.38
N GLN A 162 6.68 -4.36 12.39
CA GLN A 162 7.00 -3.56 11.20
C GLN A 162 8.47 -3.14 11.21
N HIS A 163 9.22 -3.47 10.16
CA HIS A 163 10.66 -3.23 10.04
C HIS A 163 11.02 -2.22 8.94
N ARG A 164 10.02 -1.67 8.24
CA ARG A 164 10.25 -0.66 7.21
C ARG A 164 10.37 0.74 7.81
N LEU A 165 9.41 1.13 8.64
CA LEU A 165 9.25 2.52 9.03
C LEU A 165 10.16 2.87 10.21
N PRO A 166 10.81 4.06 10.20
CA PRO A 166 11.41 4.62 11.40
C PRO A 166 10.41 4.63 12.56
N CYS A 167 10.88 4.38 13.79
CA CYS A 167 10.00 4.17 14.95
C CYS A 167 9.00 5.31 15.14
N VAL A 168 9.45 6.55 14.95
CA VAL A 168 8.59 7.75 15.07
C VAL A 168 7.37 7.74 14.13
N ILE A 169 7.49 7.13 12.94
CA ILE A 169 6.39 7.01 11.98
C ILE A 169 5.63 5.69 12.23
N GLY A 170 6.36 4.59 12.41
CA GLY A 170 5.78 3.26 12.62
C GLY A 170 4.88 3.20 13.84
N ASP A 171 5.33 3.73 14.98
CA ASP A 171 4.58 3.73 16.24
C ASP A 171 3.33 4.60 16.13
N PHE A 172 3.46 5.75 15.47
CA PHE A 172 2.32 6.63 15.20
C PHE A 172 1.26 5.92 14.33
N ILE A 173 1.67 5.32 13.22
CA ILE A 173 0.76 4.61 12.31
C ILE A 173 0.12 3.42 13.01
N SER A 174 0.89 2.65 13.78
CA SER A 174 0.36 1.56 14.59
C SER A 174 -0.77 2.03 15.50
N GLN A 175 -0.53 3.07 16.30
CA GLN A 175 -1.52 3.59 17.24
C GLN A 175 -2.77 4.17 16.55
N ASN A 176 -2.58 4.88 15.42
CA ASN A 176 -3.66 5.67 14.82
C ASN A 176 -4.44 4.94 13.72
N VAL A 177 -3.87 3.90 13.12
CA VAL A 177 -4.46 3.16 11.99
C VAL A 177 -4.69 1.69 12.34
N TYR A 178 -3.79 1.08 13.12
CA TYR A 178 -3.82 -0.35 13.46
C TYR A 178 -4.12 -0.60 14.94
N HIS A 179 -4.68 0.38 15.65
CA HIS A 179 -5.07 0.28 17.07
C HIS A 179 -3.98 -0.26 18.01
N GLY A 180 -2.71 0.04 17.73
CA GLY A 180 -1.56 -0.39 18.52
C GLY A 180 -1.16 -1.85 18.32
N GLN A 181 -1.79 -2.57 17.38
CA GLN A 181 -1.51 -3.98 17.13
C GLN A 181 -0.19 -4.20 16.36
N LEU A 182 0.39 -3.14 15.78
CA LEU A 182 1.64 -3.20 15.04
C LEU A 182 2.84 -2.73 15.91
N THR A 183 3.80 -3.59 16.18
CA THR A 183 5.03 -3.33 16.92
C THR A 183 6.13 -2.85 15.96
N THR A 184 6.63 -1.63 16.10
CA THR A 184 7.74 -1.18 15.24
C THR A 184 9.07 -1.79 15.70
N CYS A 185 9.85 -2.30 14.76
CA CYS A 185 11.15 -2.92 14.97
C CYS A 185 12.15 -2.32 13.97
N HIS A 186 12.63 -1.12 14.26
CA HIS A 186 13.51 -0.37 13.35
C HIS A 186 14.67 0.27 14.12
N ASN A 187 15.84 0.38 13.47
CA ASN A 187 17.04 0.93 14.11
C ASN A 187 17.00 2.46 14.23
N ILE A 188 16.25 3.14 13.36
CA ILE A 188 16.08 4.59 13.40
C ILE A 188 14.96 4.96 14.37
N THR A 189 15.37 5.42 15.56
CA THR A 189 14.49 5.93 16.63
C THR A 189 14.43 7.45 16.69
N ASP A 190 15.36 8.15 16.01
CA ASP A 190 15.43 9.62 16.02
C ASP A 190 14.15 10.23 15.42
N ARG A 191 13.52 11.15 16.16
CA ARG A 191 12.33 11.89 15.72
C ARG A 191 12.60 12.72 14.47
N LYS A 192 13.86 13.08 14.19
CA LYS A 192 14.28 13.78 12.95
C LYS A 192 14.07 12.95 11.69
N ALA A 193 13.78 11.64 11.81
CA ALA A 193 13.40 10.81 10.68
C ALA A 193 12.09 11.26 10.02
N CYS A 194 11.23 12.00 10.73
CA CYS A 194 10.04 12.64 10.15
C CYS A 194 10.04 14.13 10.46
N ARG A 195 10.04 14.97 9.42
CA ARG A 195 9.97 16.43 9.59
C ARG A 195 8.92 17.06 8.70
N PHE A 196 8.40 18.19 9.14
CA PHE A 196 7.49 19.03 8.39
C PHE A 196 8.21 20.29 7.92
N ILE A 197 7.96 20.70 6.67
CA ILE A 197 8.39 22.01 6.18
C ILE A 197 7.18 22.93 6.16
N ASP A 198 7.24 24.01 6.93
CA ASP A 198 6.22 25.06 6.93
C ASP A 198 6.40 25.96 5.70
N VAL A 199 5.53 25.77 4.72
CA VAL A 199 5.49 26.54 3.48
C VAL A 199 4.53 27.72 3.65
N LYS A 200 5.01 28.74 4.36
CA LYS A 200 4.28 30.00 4.57
C LYS A 200 3.92 30.64 3.22
N GLY A 201 2.65 31.00 3.04
CA GLY A 201 2.16 31.64 1.82
C GLY A 201 1.96 30.71 0.61
N GLY A 202 2.24 29.40 0.75
CA GLY A 202 1.89 28.41 -0.26
C GLY A 202 0.37 28.22 -0.33
N ASN A 203 -0.27 28.81 -1.33
CA ASN A 203 -1.72 28.72 -1.50
C ASN A 203 -2.08 27.67 -2.57
N GLU A 204 -3.05 26.82 -2.24
CA GLU A 204 -3.67 25.93 -3.22
C GLU A 204 -4.37 26.74 -4.32
N VAL A 205 -4.09 26.41 -5.57
CA VAL A 205 -4.76 26.96 -6.76
C VAL A 205 -5.37 25.81 -7.53
N LYS A 206 -6.62 25.96 -7.94
CA LYS A 206 -7.30 24.97 -8.77
C LYS A 206 -6.78 25.06 -10.19
N GLN A 207 -6.39 23.93 -10.77
CA GLN A 207 -5.93 23.84 -12.15
C GLN A 207 -6.69 22.69 -12.83
N GLY A 208 -7.67 23.05 -13.68
CA GLY A 208 -8.64 22.10 -14.21
C GLY A 208 -9.42 21.41 -13.09
N HIS A 209 -9.37 20.09 -13.04
CA HIS A 209 -9.97 19.26 -12.00
C HIS A 209 -9.02 18.91 -10.84
N SER A 210 -7.81 19.47 -10.83
CA SER A 210 -6.76 19.17 -9.86
C SER A 210 -6.32 20.43 -9.08
N TRP A 211 -5.33 20.28 -8.21
CA TRP A 211 -4.81 21.37 -7.37
C TRP A 211 -3.29 21.44 -7.44
N VAL A 212 -2.77 22.66 -7.38
CA VAL A 212 -1.33 22.93 -7.38
C VAL A 212 -1.00 23.93 -6.27
N ASN A 213 0.14 23.74 -5.63
CA ASN A 213 0.71 24.68 -4.67
C ASN A 213 2.15 24.97 -5.10
N ARG A 214 2.35 26.12 -5.75
CA ARG A 214 3.63 26.51 -6.33
C ARG A 214 4.71 26.73 -5.27
N GLY A 215 4.32 27.22 -4.09
CA GLY A 215 5.24 27.38 -2.96
C GLY A 215 5.78 26.02 -2.50
N GLU A 216 4.90 25.03 -2.32
CA GLU A 216 5.34 23.68 -1.98
C GLU A 216 6.21 23.08 -3.09
N ALA A 217 5.82 23.25 -4.36
CA ALA A 217 6.59 22.70 -5.49
C ALA A 217 8.02 23.25 -5.54
N MET A 218 8.22 24.55 -5.26
CA MET A 218 9.54 25.17 -5.18
C MET A 218 10.39 24.56 -4.06
N ILE A 219 9.80 24.41 -2.86
CA ILE A 219 10.48 23.80 -1.71
C ILE A 219 10.86 22.35 -2.02
N VAL A 220 9.95 21.57 -2.61
CA VAL A 220 10.21 20.18 -3.01
C VAL A 220 11.36 20.10 -4.01
N CYS A 221 11.43 20.99 -5.01
CA CYS A 221 12.54 21.00 -5.96
C CYS A 221 13.88 21.34 -5.27
N ARG A 222 13.86 22.23 -4.26
CA ARG A 222 15.05 22.54 -3.47
C ARG A 222 15.49 21.36 -2.60
N LEU A 223 14.55 20.67 -1.95
CA LEU A 223 14.83 19.43 -1.22
C LEU A 223 15.40 18.36 -2.15
N ALA A 224 14.81 18.16 -3.33
CA ALA A 224 15.31 17.22 -4.32
C ALA A 224 16.78 17.48 -4.67
N ARG A 225 17.15 18.75 -4.94
CA ARG A 225 18.55 19.14 -5.15
C ARG A 225 19.45 18.77 -3.96
N LEU A 226 19.05 19.13 -2.73
CA LEU A 226 19.82 18.79 -1.54
C LEU A 226 20.01 17.28 -1.35
N TYR A 227 19.04 16.48 -1.77
CA TYR A 227 19.13 15.03 -1.71
C TYR A 227 20.04 14.47 -2.82
N GLU A 228 19.98 15.01 -4.04
CA GLU A 228 20.93 14.65 -5.11
C GLU A 228 22.37 15.03 -4.76
N ASP A 229 22.60 16.25 -4.25
CA ASP A 229 23.91 16.74 -3.81
C ASP A 229 24.51 15.86 -2.70
N ARG A 230 23.66 15.23 -1.88
CA ARG A 230 24.05 14.29 -0.80
C ARG A 230 23.99 12.83 -1.23
N ASN A 231 23.78 12.55 -2.51
CA ASN A 231 23.65 11.22 -3.10
C ASN A 231 22.63 10.32 -2.37
N LYS A 232 21.50 10.90 -1.96
CA LYS A 232 20.42 10.20 -1.27
C LYS A 232 19.41 9.61 -2.25
N SER A 233 18.98 8.37 -2.00
CA SER A 233 17.87 7.75 -2.74
C SER A 233 16.53 8.30 -2.24
N TYR A 234 15.76 8.94 -3.13
CA TYR A 234 14.47 9.54 -2.75
C TYR A 234 13.41 9.40 -3.84
N ARG A 235 12.15 9.40 -3.40
CA ARG A 235 10.95 9.55 -4.25
C ARG A 235 10.08 10.68 -3.69
N ILE A 236 9.33 11.33 -4.57
CA ILE A 236 8.39 12.40 -4.23
C ILE A 236 6.98 11.89 -4.42
N ILE A 237 6.10 12.12 -3.44
CA ILE A 237 4.70 11.72 -3.49
C ILE A 237 3.82 12.96 -3.32
N THR A 238 2.80 13.10 -4.16
CA THR A 238 1.80 14.17 -4.06
C THR A 238 0.43 13.68 -4.50
N PRO A 239 -0.68 14.05 -3.83
CA PRO A 239 -2.00 13.52 -4.14
C PRO A 239 -2.65 14.10 -5.41
N TYR A 240 -2.07 15.12 -6.04
CA TYR A 240 -2.69 15.85 -7.15
C TYR A 240 -1.82 15.85 -8.39
N ASP A 241 -2.38 15.45 -9.54
CA ASP A 241 -1.64 15.37 -10.81
C ASP A 241 -1.11 16.72 -11.30
N ALA A 242 -1.83 17.82 -11.07
CA ALA A 242 -1.33 19.15 -11.39
C ALA A 242 -0.08 19.49 -10.56
N GLN A 243 -0.03 19.10 -9.29
CA GLN A 243 1.16 19.23 -8.46
C GLN A 243 2.29 18.31 -8.93
N ARG A 244 2.00 17.04 -9.25
CA ARG A 244 2.99 16.08 -9.78
C ARG A 244 3.69 16.68 -11.00
N THR A 245 2.89 17.17 -11.96
CA THR A 245 3.36 17.78 -13.19
C THR A 245 4.17 19.05 -12.92
N ALA A 246 3.70 19.92 -12.02
CA ALA A 246 4.42 21.13 -11.65
C ALA A 246 5.79 20.85 -11.02
N ILE A 247 5.89 19.82 -10.18
CA ILE A 247 7.16 19.39 -9.57
C ILE A 247 8.07 18.79 -10.66
N GLU A 248 7.58 17.91 -11.53
CA GLU A 248 8.39 17.33 -12.62
C GLU A 248 8.98 18.40 -13.54
N VAL A 249 8.18 19.40 -13.92
CA VAL A 249 8.66 20.55 -14.70
C VAL A 249 9.70 21.35 -13.91
N GLY A 250 9.47 21.58 -12.62
CA GLY A 250 10.44 22.25 -11.74
C GLY A 250 11.78 21.52 -11.66
N LEU A 251 11.76 20.19 -11.53
CA LEU A 251 12.97 19.36 -11.54
C LEU A 251 13.70 19.43 -12.88
N LYS A 252 12.98 19.33 -14.00
CA LYS A 252 13.54 19.48 -15.36
C LYS A 252 14.24 20.83 -15.54
N ASN A 253 13.56 21.91 -15.19
CA ASN A 253 14.12 23.26 -15.31
C ASN A 253 15.34 23.46 -14.40
N ALA A 254 15.38 22.77 -13.27
CA ALA A 254 16.52 22.77 -12.36
C ALA A 254 17.67 21.84 -12.80
N SER A 255 17.55 21.14 -13.92
CA SER A 255 18.50 20.12 -14.40
C SER A 255 18.73 18.98 -13.39
N LEU A 256 17.69 18.60 -12.66
CA LEU A 256 17.70 17.48 -11.70
C LEU A 256 17.11 16.21 -12.34
N ARG A 257 17.36 15.03 -11.75
CA ARG A 257 16.71 13.80 -12.22
C ARG A 257 15.22 13.91 -11.93
N TRP A 258 14.42 13.82 -12.97
CA TRP A 258 12.95 13.92 -12.89
C TRP A 258 12.27 12.59 -13.24
N ALA A 259 12.89 11.79 -14.11
CA ALA A 259 12.35 10.50 -14.54
C ALA A 259 12.22 9.55 -13.35
N ASN A 260 11.05 8.94 -13.19
CA ASN A 260 10.75 7.98 -12.12
C ASN A 260 10.98 8.55 -10.69
N ARG A 261 10.75 9.85 -10.49
CA ARG A 261 10.92 10.52 -9.18
C ARG A 261 9.65 11.00 -8.53
N VAL A 262 8.64 11.43 -9.30
CA VAL A 262 7.43 12.08 -8.76
C VAL A 262 6.21 11.22 -9.07
N PHE A 263 5.44 10.89 -8.04
CA PHE A 263 4.31 9.96 -8.15
C PHE A 263 3.07 10.54 -7.49
N ASN A 264 1.92 10.11 -8.00
CA ASN A 264 0.69 10.19 -7.23
C ASN A 264 0.64 9.04 -6.21
N VAL A 265 -0.29 9.12 -5.25
CA VAL A 265 -0.35 8.16 -4.14
C VAL A 265 -0.67 6.74 -4.62
N ASP A 266 -1.56 6.59 -5.62
CA ASP A 266 -2.01 5.26 -6.06
C ASP A 266 -0.96 4.58 -6.96
N SER A 267 -0.33 5.33 -7.88
CA SER A 267 0.78 4.81 -8.70
C SER A 267 1.99 4.40 -7.86
N PHE A 268 2.15 4.95 -6.65
CA PHE A 268 3.23 4.59 -5.74
C PHE A 268 2.87 3.43 -4.79
N GLN A 269 1.66 2.87 -4.87
CA GLN A 269 1.27 1.74 -4.03
C GLN A 269 2.16 0.52 -4.29
N GLY A 270 2.57 -0.17 -3.23
CA GLY A 270 3.51 -1.30 -3.30
C GLY A 270 4.98 -0.91 -3.45
N ASN A 271 5.27 0.33 -3.86
CA ASN A 271 6.63 0.85 -3.94
C ASN A 271 7.11 1.41 -2.59
N GLU A 272 8.43 1.53 -2.45
CA GLU A 272 9.10 2.07 -1.26
C GLU A 272 10.41 2.78 -1.65
N SER A 273 10.86 3.70 -0.80
CA SER A 273 12.15 4.40 -0.98
C SER A 273 12.80 4.69 0.36
N ASP A 274 14.11 4.86 0.38
CA ASP A 274 14.84 5.24 1.60
C ASP A 274 14.32 6.57 2.13
N HIS A 275 14.16 7.55 1.24
CA HIS A 275 13.64 8.85 1.62
C HIS A 275 12.40 9.24 0.81
N ILE A 276 11.37 9.71 1.50
CA ILE A 276 10.15 10.21 0.87
C ILE A 276 10.00 11.70 1.13
N ILE A 277 9.73 12.46 0.06
CA ILE A 277 9.32 13.86 0.15
C ILE A 277 7.84 13.93 -0.23
N VAL A 278 7.01 14.45 0.65
CA VAL A 278 5.57 14.62 0.43
C VAL A 278 5.25 16.08 0.17
N SER A 279 4.41 16.36 -0.84
CA SER A 279 3.72 17.64 -1.00
C SER A 279 2.24 17.42 -0.73
N VAL A 280 1.71 18.09 0.30
CA VAL A 280 0.30 17.94 0.72
C VAL A 280 -0.64 18.77 -0.18
N VAL A 281 -0.13 19.86 -0.75
CA VAL A 281 -0.80 20.81 -1.65
C VAL A 281 -1.85 21.66 -0.97
N ARG A 282 -2.76 21.02 -0.23
CA ARG A 282 -3.91 21.67 0.38
C ARG A 282 -3.47 22.61 1.49
N SER A 283 -4.09 23.79 1.52
CA SER A 283 -3.87 24.83 2.53
C SER A 283 -5.17 25.44 3.07
N ARG A 284 -6.34 25.04 2.55
CA ARG A 284 -7.66 25.52 3.02
C ARG A 284 -8.62 24.40 3.39
N ASN A 285 -8.91 23.50 2.46
CA ASN A 285 -9.80 22.35 2.72
C ASN A 285 -9.01 21.04 2.70
N ILE A 286 -9.47 20.06 3.46
CA ILE A 286 -8.78 18.78 3.64
C ILE A 286 -8.70 17.94 2.35
N GLY A 287 -9.72 17.99 1.48
CA GLY A 287 -9.68 17.34 0.16
C GLY A 287 -9.25 15.87 0.23
N PHE A 288 -8.13 15.55 -0.43
CA PHE A 288 -7.56 14.20 -0.44
C PHE A 288 -7.31 13.62 0.95
N LEU A 289 -6.99 14.47 1.94
CA LEU A 289 -6.69 14.06 3.31
C LEU A 289 -7.90 13.48 4.05
N GLN A 290 -9.11 13.57 3.47
CA GLN A 290 -10.29 12.85 3.97
C GLN A 290 -10.14 11.34 3.83
N ASN A 291 -9.39 10.85 2.83
CA ASN A 291 -9.18 9.44 2.61
C ASN A 291 -8.01 8.94 3.47
N GLU A 292 -8.34 8.41 4.64
CA GLU A 292 -7.35 7.89 5.58
C GLU A 292 -6.56 6.70 5.02
N ARG A 293 -7.18 5.83 4.22
CA ARG A 293 -6.49 4.69 3.59
C ARG A 293 -5.39 5.16 2.64
N ARG A 294 -5.70 6.11 1.76
CA ARG A 294 -4.71 6.68 0.82
C ARG A 294 -3.66 7.52 1.54
N THR A 295 -4.04 8.22 2.61
CA THR A 295 -3.07 8.95 3.45
C THR A 295 -2.13 8.00 4.19
N ASN A 296 -2.62 6.88 4.73
CA ASN A 296 -1.80 5.82 5.30
C ASN A 296 -0.84 5.24 4.25
N VAL A 297 -1.33 4.98 3.03
CA VAL A 297 -0.49 4.57 1.90
C VAL A 297 0.62 5.59 1.66
N MET A 298 0.35 6.90 1.69
CA MET A 298 1.39 7.93 1.49
C MET A 298 2.43 7.95 2.64
N LEU A 299 1.99 7.81 3.89
CA LEU A 299 2.84 7.89 5.09
C LEU A 299 3.69 6.63 5.34
N THR A 300 3.39 5.51 4.69
CA THR A 300 4.02 4.19 4.94
C THR A 300 5.07 3.80 3.89
N ARG A 301 5.65 4.78 3.19
CA ARG A 301 6.50 4.57 1.99
C ARG A 301 8.00 4.75 2.19
N CYS A 302 8.42 5.32 3.32
CA CYS A 302 9.84 5.55 3.59
C CYS A 302 10.49 4.41 4.37
N LYS A 303 11.78 4.15 4.14
CA LYS A 303 12.61 3.26 4.97
C LYS A 303 13.46 4.01 5.99
N GLN A 304 13.93 5.21 5.64
CA GLN A 304 14.87 5.97 6.46
C GLN A 304 14.30 7.31 6.93
N SER A 305 13.69 8.10 6.05
CA SER A 305 13.12 9.38 6.47
C SER A 305 11.97 9.88 5.60
N MET A 306 11.13 10.73 6.18
CA MET A 306 10.06 11.45 5.50
C MET A 306 10.15 12.95 5.75
N ILE A 307 10.01 13.75 4.70
CA ILE A 307 9.81 15.20 4.79
C ILE A 307 8.44 15.54 4.20
N ILE A 308 7.59 16.23 4.97
CA ILE A 308 6.24 16.61 4.56
C ILE A 308 6.15 18.12 4.38
N CYS A 309 5.94 18.58 3.15
CA CYS A 309 5.75 19.99 2.83
C CYS A 309 4.26 20.34 2.92
N THR A 310 3.93 21.29 3.79
CA THR A 310 2.55 21.78 3.98
C THR A 310 2.56 23.13 4.72
N SER A 311 1.38 23.66 5.05
CA SER A 311 1.24 24.84 5.90
C SER A 311 0.99 24.43 7.35
N ARG A 312 1.81 24.96 8.28
CA ARG A 312 1.62 24.73 9.71
C ARG A 312 0.28 25.27 10.20
N ALA A 313 -0.09 26.47 9.76
CA ALA A 313 -1.37 27.08 10.08
C ALA A 313 -2.55 26.21 9.59
N PHE A 314 -2.42 25.62 8.39
CA PHE A 314 -3.44 24.72 7.88
C PHE A 314 -3.54 23.45 8.71
N MET A 315 -2.42 22.79 9.04
CA MET A 315 -2.41 21.57 9.87
C MET A 315 -2.98 21.80 11.28
N SER A 316 -2.88 23.02 11.80
CA SER A 316 -3.48 23.41 13.09
C SER A 316 -4.97 23.78 13.00
N SER A 317 -5.57 23.81 11.81
CA SER A 317 -7.00 24.09 11.66
C SER A 317 -7.89 22.97 12.20
N ALA A 318 -9.14 23.29 12.56
CA ALA A 318 -10.09 22.33 13.13
C ALA A 318 -10.36 21.12 12.23
N GLN A 319 -10.28 21.28 10.91
CA GLN A 319 -10.50 20.18 9.96
C GLN A 319 -9.23 19.37 9.74
N ALA A 320 -8.10 20.03 9.44
CA ALA A 320 -6.87 19.33 9.07
C ALA A 320 -6.21 18.61 10.26
N SER A 321 -6.33 19.16 11.48
CA SER A 321 -5.78 18.55 12.70
C SER A 321 -6.35 17.15 12.99
N ARG A 322 -7.56 16.85 12.50
CA ARG A 322 -8.21 15.53 12.64
C ARG A 322 -7.73 14.51 11.60
N THR A 323 -7.15 14.96 10.50
CA THR A 323 -6.59 14.08 9.46
C THR A 323 -5.37 13.33 10.00
N LEU A 324 -5.01 12.21 9.37
CA LEU A 324 -3.86 11.42 9.79
C LEU A 324 -2.54 12.22 9.76
N ILE A 325 -2.36 13.11 8.78
CA ILE A 325 -1.18 14.00 8.71
C ILE A 325 -1.21 15.06 9.82
N GLY A 326 -2.38 15.64 10.11
CA GLY A 326 -2.53 16.62 11.19
C GLY A 326 -2.23 16.00 12.57
N ARG A 327 -2.73 14.80 12.82
CA ARG A 327 -2.40 14.01 14.02
C ARG A 327 -0.91 13.69 14.10
N LEU A 328 -0.26 13.36 12.98
CA LEU A 328 1.20 13.13 12.93
C LEU A 328 1.98 14.41 13.23
N ALA A 329 1.59 15.54 12.66
CA ALA A 329 2.22 16.82 12.93
C ALA A 329 2.10 17.22 14.41
N ALA A 330 0.93 16.97 15.02
CA ALA A 330 0.71 17.22 16.44
C ALA A 330 1.54 16.29 17.33
N SER A 331 1.62 14.99 17.01
CA SER A 331 2.38 14.01 17.80
C SER A 331 3.88 14.27 17.79
N LEU A 332 4.43 14.77 16.68
CA LEU A 332 5.83 15.17 16.55
C LEU A 332 6.15 16.48 17.28
N GLY A 333 5.16 17.35 17.44
CA GLY A 333 5.30 18.61 18.14
C GLY A 333 6.05 19.69 17.34
N PRO A 334 6.29 20.87 17.95
CA PRO A 334 6.82 22.05 17.27
C PRO A 334 8.25 21.88 16.75
N GLY A 335 9.08 21.05 17.40
CA GLY A 335 10.48 20.83 17.02
C GLY A 335 10.68 20.05 15.71
N ALA A 336 9.63 19.42 15.18
CA ALA A 336 9.67 18.72 13.89
C ALA A 336 9.46 19.66 12.69
N TRP A 337 9.09 20.92 12.92
CA TRP A 337 8.84 21.90 11.88
C TRP A 337 10.11 22.69 11.52
N ILE A 338 10.41 22.76 10.23
CA ILE A 338 11.45 23.61 9.65
C ILE A 338 10.75 24.68 8.80
N GLU A 339 11.19 25.93 8.88
CA GLU A 339 10.64 26.97 8.02
C GLU A 339 11.13 26.78 6.57
N GLY A 340 10.23 26.90 5.59
CA GLY A 340 10.57 26.73 4.18
C GLY A 340 11.71 27.65 3.70
N ARG A 341 11.83 28.86 4.26
CA ARG A 341 12.94 29.78 3.96
C ARG A 341 14.33 29.19 4.30
N ASN A 342 14.42 28.37 5.34
CA ASN A 342 15.68 27.72 5.73
C ASN A 342 16.09 26.70 4.67
N VAL A 343 15.13 25.95 4.13
CA VAL A 343 15.34 24.99 3.05
C VAL A 343 15.80 25.69 1.77
N LEU A 344 15.19 26.85 1.42
CA LEU A 344 15.63 27.68 0.28
C LEU A 344 17.11 28.07 0.42
N ASN A 345 17.53 28.43 1.63
CA ASN A 345 18.92 28.77 1.96
C ASN A 345 19.84 27.53 2.09
N GLY A 346 19.34 26.32 1.85
CA GLY A 346 20.11 25.08 1.88
C GLY A 346 20.28 24.46 3.27
N ASN A 347 19.59 24.97 4.29
CA ASN A 347 19.70 24.47 5.65
C ASN A 347 18.54 23.54 6.04
N LEU A 348 18.89 22.35 6.56
CA LEU A 348 17.98 21.30 7.05
C LEU A 348 18.23 20.94 8.53
N SER A 349 19.13 21.67 9.22
CA SER A 349 19.53 21.41 10.61
C SER A 349 18.37 21.60 11.60
#